data_AF-A0AAW3RJ07-F1
#
_entry.id   AF-A0AAW3RJ07-F1
#
_cell.length_a   1.000
_cell.length_b   1.000
_cell.length_c   1.000
_cell.angle_alpha   90.00
_cell.angle_beta   90.00
_cell.angle_gamma   90.00
#
_symmetry.space_group_name_H-M   'P 1'
#
loop_
_entity.id
_entity.type
_entity.pdbx_description
1 polymer ?
#
loop_
_entity_poly.entity_id
_entity_poly.type
_entity_poly.pdbx_seq_one_letter_code
_entity_poly.pdbx_strand_id
1 'polypeptide(L)'
;MNAVYKLFQTIARKMNRTDIGTHTLRKTFGYHYYQQTHDIGTLMMIFNHSSEAITKRYIGLSQDVIMRQMAGFSLGIEGASGEKENSQKTG
;
A
#
# COMPACT_ATOMS: atom_id res chain seq x y z
N MET A 1 17.84 19.45 -12.07
CA MET A 1 16.89 18.35 -12.41
C MET A 1 17.56 17.02 -12.04
N ASN A 2 17.08 16.34 -10.99
CA ASN A 2 17.73 15.16 -10.43
C ASN A 2 17.62 13.97 -11.41
N ALA A 3 18.75 13.44 -11.90
CA ALA A 3 18.80 12.35 -12.88
C ALA A 3 18.05 11.09 -12.40
N VAL A 4 18.14 10.80 -11.11
CA VAL A 4 17.44 9.68 -10.45
C VAL A 4 15.92 9.79 -10.57
N TYR A 5 15.36 11.00 -10.39
CA TYR A 5 13.91 11.22 -10.52
C TYR A 5 13.43 11.02 -11.96
N LYS A 6 14.22 11.47 -12.95
CA LYS A 6 13.91 11.21 -14.37
C LYS A 6 13.90 9.71 -14.68
N LEU A 7 14.86 8.96 -14.14
CA LEU A 7 14.90 7.51 -14.30
C LEU A 7 13.64 6.84 -13.72
N PHE A 8 13.24 7.21 -12.49
CA PHE A 8 12.02 6.71 -11.89
C PHE A 8 10.78 7.04 -12.73
N GLN A 9 10.66 8.26 -13.26
CA GLN A 9 9.54 8.61 -14.15
C GLN A 9 9.54 7.79 -15.44
N THR A 10 10.70 7.52 -16.05
CA THR A 10 10.79 6.69 -17.24
C THR A 10 10.32 5.27 -16.96
N ILE A 11 10.75 4.68 -15.83
CA ILE A 11 10.32 3.35 -15.41
C ILE A 11 8.80 3.34 -15.11
N ALA A 12 8.31 4.35 -14.38
CA ALA A 12 6.90 4.49 -14.06
C ALA A 12 6.03 4.54 -15.32
N ARG A 13 6.42 5.34 -16.32
CA ARG A 13 5.75 5.42 -17.63
C ARG A 13 5.77 4.09 -18.37
N LYS A 14 6.89 3.37 -18.38
CA LYS A 14 6.98 2.02 -18.98
C LYS A 14 6.05 1.02 -18.31
N MET A 15 5.79 1.19 -17.01
CA MET A 15 4.90 0.33 -16.23
C MET A 15 3.44 0.83 -16.20
N ASN A 16 3.09 1.90 -16.92
CA ASN A 16 1.78 2.58 -16.84
C ASN A 16 1.38 2.94 -15.40
N ARG A 17 2.34 3.37 -14.59
CA ARG A 17 2.17 3.75 -13.19
C ARG A 17 2.53 5.21 -12.99
N THR A 18 1.81 5.90 -12.11
CA THR A 18 2.04 7.33 -11.78
C THR A 18 2.46 7.55 -10.33
N ASP A 19 2.45 6.49 -9.53
CA ASP A 19 2.71 6.48 -8.08
C ASP A 19 4.17 6.12 -7.72
N ILE A 20 5.02 5.91 -8.73
CA ILE A 20 6.45 5.62 -8.54
C ILE A 20 7.25 6.93 -8.51
N GLY A 21 7.90 7.20 -7.38
CA GLY A 21 8.75 8.35 -7.16
C GLY A 21 9.99 8.01 -6.31
N THR A 22 10.74 9.04 -5.90
CA THR A 22 12.00 8.90 -5.15
C THR A 22 11.85 8.18 -3.81
N HIS A 23 10.66 8.26 -3.20
CA HIS A 23 10.36 7.63 -1.92
C HIS A 23 9.82 6.21 -2.05
N THR A 24 9.40 5.77 -3.24
CA THR A 24 8.70 4.49 -3.44
C THR A 24 9.52 3.32 -2.91
N LEU A 25 10.80 3.24 -3.27
CA LEU A 25 11.68 2.18 -2.78
C LEU A 25 11.80 2.16 -1.25
N ARG A 26 11.94 3.34 -0.62
CA ARG A 26 12.05 3.44 0.84
C ARG A 26 10.76 3.02 1.54
N LYS A 27 9.60 3.35 0.97
CA LYS A 27 8.29 2.91 1.46
C LYS A 27 8.13 1.39 1.33
N THR A 28 8.45 0.84 0.16
CA THR A 28 8.41 -0.60 -0.11
C THR A 28 9.31 -1.37 0.85
N PHE A 29 10.55 -0.92 1.07
CA PHE A 29 11.44 -1.52 2.06
C PHE A 29 10.81 -1.55 3.46
N GLY A 30 10.30 -0.41 3.94
CA GLY A 30 9.72 -0.33 5.28
C GLY A 30 8.47 -1.17 5.45
N TYR A 31 7.63 -1.25 4.42
CA TYR A 31 6.44 -2.09 4.41
C TYR A 31 6.77 -3.57 4.56
N HIS A 32 7.74 -4.07 3.79
CA HIS A 32 8.18 -5.48 3.90
C HIS A 32 8.92 -5.77 5.20
N TYR A 33 9.79 -4.85 5.64
CA TYR A 33 10.48 -4.98 6.93
C TYR A 33 9.48 -5.10 8.08
N TYR A 34 8.48 -4.23 8.13
CA TYR A 34 7.45 -4.26 9.17
C TYR A 34 6.60 -5.53 9.09
N GLN A 35 6.22 -6.01 7.90
CA GLN A 35 5.48 -7.27 7.77
C GLN A 35 6.25 -8.49 8.26
N GLN A 36 7.58 -8.51 8.11
CA GLN A 36 8.39 -9.65 8.53
C GLN A 36 8.73 -9.58 10.02
N THR A 37 9.07 -8.40 10.53
CA THR A 37 9.63 -8.22 11.89
C THR A 37 8.61 -7.73 12.91
N HIS A 38 7.57 -7.02 12.45
CA HIS A 38 6.64 -6.26 13.29
C HIS A 38 7.32 -5.23 14.20
N ASP A 39 8.60 -4.90 13.96
CA ASP A 39 9.36 -3.93 14.76
C ASP A 39 9.25 -2.53 14.15
N ILE A 40 8.31 -1.74 14.69
CA ILE A 40 8.12 -0.35 14.29
C ILE A 40 9.21 0.58 14.85
N GLY A 41 9.79 0.25 16.01
CA GLY A 41 10.74 1.11 16.72
C GLY A 41 12.06 1.20 15.95
N THR A 42 12.59 0.07 15.51
CA THR A 42 13.77 0.05 14.64
C THR A 42 13.50 0.75 13.31
N LEU A 43 12.30 0.55 12.75
CA LEU A 43 11.93 1.20 11.48
C LEU A 43 11.83 2.73 11.62
N MET A 44 11.35 3.23 12.76
CA MET A 44 11.37 4.66 13.07
C MET A 44 12.79 5.23 13.13
N MET A 45 13.74 4.52 13.74
CA MET A 45 15.14 4.94 13.77
C MET A 45 15.75 4.96 12.37
N ILE A 46 15.52 3.91 11.56
CA ILE A 46 15.99 3.84 10.16
C ILE A 46 15.40 4.98 9.32
N PHE A 47 14.16 5.39 9.59
CA PHE A 47 13.48 6.48 8.87
C PHE A 47 13.64 7.86 9.50
N ASN A 48 14.27 7.95 10.66
CA ASN A 48 14.39 9.17 11.45
C ASN A 48 13.02 9.88 11.64
N HIS A 49 11.99 9.11 11.95
CA HIS A 49 10.65 9.62 12.20
C HIS A 49 10.41 9.82 13.70
N SER A 50 9.74 10.91 14.06
CA SER A 50 9.46 11.28 15.45
C SER A 50 8.32 10.49 16.09
N SER A 51 7.53 9.74 15.32
CA SER A 51 6.44 8.92 15.87
C SER A 51 6.13 7.69 15.01
N GLU A 52 5.57 6.66 15.65
CA GLU A 52 5.10 5.46 14.97
C GLU A 52 4.03 5.76 13.93
N ALA A 53 3.13 6.71 14.22
CA ALA A 53 2.05 7.09 13.33
C ALA A 53 2.60 7.62 11.99
N ILE A 54 3.69 8.39 12.03
CA ILE A 54 4.38 8.87 10.82
C ILE A 54 4.93 7.67 10.04
N THR A 55 5.60 6.73 10.70
CA THR A 55 6.17 5.54 10.04
C THR A 55 5.10 4.64 9.44
N LYS A 56 4.04 4.31 10.20
CA LYS A 56 2.92 3.47 9.73
C LYS A 56 2.21 4.09 8.54
N ARG A 57 2.00 5.41 8.54
CA ARG A 57 1.44 6.15 7.40
C ARG A 57 2.41 6.18 6.21
N TYR A 58 3.70 6.41 6.46
CA TYR A 58 4.73 6.51 5.43
C TYR A 58 4.84 5.22 4.61
N ILE A 59 4.80 4.06 5.27
CA ILE A 59 4.86 2.74 4.62
C ILE A 59 3.51 2.26 4.06
N GLY A 60 2.41 3.02 4.24
CA GLY A 60 1.08 2.66 3.73
C GLY A 60 0.30 1.67 4.59
N LEU A 61 0.80 1.29 5.77
CA LEU A 61 0.16 0.29 6.63
C LEU A 61 -1.25 0.70 7.06
N SER A 62 -1.46 1.98 7.37
CA SER A 62 -2.78 2.48 7.79
C SER A 62 -3.84 2.26 6.72
N GLN A 63 -3.48 2.45 5.45
CA GLN A 63 -4.42 2.33 4.34
C GLN A 63 -4.80 0.86 4.09
N ASP A 64 -3.82 -0.04 4.12
CA ASP A 64 -4.03 -1.47 3.94
C ASP A 64 -4.85 -2.08 5.08
N VAL A 65 -4.54 -1.71 6.32
CA VAL A 65 -5.27 -2.21 7.50
C VAL A 65 -6.73 -1.75 7.46
N ILE A 66 -6.99 -0.47 7.14
CA ILE A 66 -8.35 0.05 7.02
C ILE A 66 -9.09 -0.68 5.90
N MET A 67 -8.50 -0.85 4.71
CA MET A 67 -9.16 -1.56 3.61
C MET A 67 -9.49 -3.02 3.98
N ARG A 68 -8.56 -3.74 4.61
CA ARG A 68 -8.79 -5.12 5.06
C ARG A 68 -9.88 -5.22 6.12
N GLN A 69 -9.90 -4.31 7.08
CA GLN A 69 -10.92 -4.28 8.14
C GLN A 69 -12.30 -3.91 7.59
N MET A 70 -12.35 -2.94 6.67
CA MET A 70 -13.59 -2.51 6.03
C MET A 70 -14.18 -3.58 5.11
N ALA A 71 -13.36 -4.38 4.43
CA ALA A 71 -13.84 -5.45 3.55
C ALA A 71 -14.67 -6.53 4.29
N GLY A 72 -14.42 -6.73 5.59
CA GLY A 72 -15.18 -7.65 6.44
C GLY A 72 -16.19 -6.98 7.37
N PHE A 73 -16.32 -5.65 7.31
CA PHE A 73 -17.20 -4.90 8.20
C PHE A 73 -18.57 -4.74 7.56
N SER A 74 -19.59 -5.41 8.11
CA SER A 74 -20.99 -5.22 7.72
C SER A 74 -21.84 -4.88 8.95
N LEU A 75 -22.63 -3.80 8.86
CA LEU A 75 -23.61 -3.42 9.87
C LEU A 75 -25.01 -3.90 9.42
N GLY A 76 -25.19 -5.21 9.30
CA GLY A 76 -26.51 -5.86 9.27
C GLY A 76 -27.53 -5.38 8.23
N ILE A 77 -27.15 -4.60 7.21
CA ILE A 77 -27.99 -4.31 6.05
C ILE A 77 -27.52 -5.23 4.92
N GLU A 78 -28.15 -6.40 4.83
CA GLU A 78 -28.09 -7.21 3.62
C GLU A 78 -28.77 -6.44 2.48
N GLY A 79 -27.99 -5.79 1.61
CA GLY A 79 -28.56 -5.13 0.44
C GLY A 79 -27.55 -4.32 -0.36
N ALA A 80 -27.26 -4.82 -1.56
CA ALA A 80 -26.38 -4.27 -2.61
C ALA A 80 -24.87 -4.36 -2.26
N SER A 81 -24.04 -5.20 -2.86
CA SER A 81 -24.01 -5.61 -4.27
C SER A 81 -23.26 -6.93 -4.38
N GLY A 82 -24.01 -8.02 -4.59
CA GLY A 82 -23.44 -9.23 -5.16
C GLY A 82 -23.45 -9.11 -6.68
N GLU A 83 -22.33 -8.71 -7.29
CA GLU A 83 -22.02 -9.20 -8.62
C GLU A 83 -21.40 -10.59 -8.43
N LYS A 84 -22.27 -11.60 -8.44
CA LYS A 84 -21.86 -12.97 -8.65
C LYS A 84 -21.50 -13.12 -10.13
N GLU A 85 -20.21 -13.12 -10.44
CA GLU A 85 -19.73 -13.74 -11.66
C GLU A 85 -19.87 -15.27 -11.49
N ASN A 86 -21.06 -15.79 -11.81
CA ASN A 86 -21.26 -17.22 -11.97
C ASN A 86 -21.18 -17.54 -13.47
N SER A 87 -20.10 -18.21 -13.84
CA SER A 87 -19.96 -18.87 -15.12
C SER A 87 -20.99 -20.01 -15.20
N GLN A 88 -21.98 -19.91 -16.09
CA GLN A 88 -22.75 -21.07 -16.53
C GLN A 88 -23.21 -20.94 -17.99
N LYS A 89 -22.68 -21.87 -18.78
CA LYS A 89 -22.96 -22.27 -20.16
C LYS A 89 -24.40 -22.04 -20.68
N THR A 90 -24.47 -21.56 -21.91
CA THR A 90 -25.28 -22.07 -23.04
C THR A 90 -24.45 -21.78 -24.31
N GLY A 91 -24.37 -22.55 -25.38
CA GLY A 91 -24.82 -23.87 -25.81
C GLY A 91 -23.99 -24.22 -27.05
#